data_AF-A0A250WX13-F1
#
_entry.id   AF-A0A250WX13-F1
#
_cell.length_a   1.000
_cell.length_b   1.000
_cell.length_c   1.000
_cell.angle_alpha   90.00
_cell.angle_beta   90.00
_cell.angle_gamma   90.00
#
_symmetry.space_group_name_H-M   'P 1'
#
loop_
_entity.id
_entity.type
_entity.pdbx_description
1 polymer ?
#
loop_
_entity_poly.entity_id
_entity_poly.type
_entity_poly.pdbx_seq_one_letter_code
_entity_poly.pdbx_strand_id
1 'polypeptide(L)'
;MREAGIEAASFSSGQDFSESREIMDRFTEQLGGTRGASSRKRVQCGIVYCLSRGDCERVAEQLNELFKGGPIALLVRHYHASMSAEDRERVQRDWSMGHVQVIVATIAFGMGINKPDVRFVIHYSLPKSLEGYHQETGRAGRDGREAHCFLFYTYGDAQKTRHMLKQSAEETGTPPAQLKANLDSLSCMIEYAEEQLECRRVLLLRHFEEAFNPEACQQTCDNCKRRSQQVFESRDVTDLAAKLVQLVQSLGQQSSGSYIVDVFKGSKSKQVLKMGHDTHPLNGCGFSLNKVDAGRLLKQLLVQHVMREETFRHDNQHGTIGSYLV
;
A
#
# COMPACT_ATOMS: atom_id res chain seq x y z
N MET A 1 -10.12 -16.86 2.61
CA MET A 1 -9.22 -15.96 3.37
C MET A 1 -8.62 -16.60 4.63
N ARG A 2 -9.26 -17.59 5.29
CA ARG A 2 -8.71 -18.21 6.51
C ARG A 2 -7.29 -18.77 6.32
N GLU A 3 -6.99 -19.36 5.16
CA GLU A 3 -5.69 -20.01 4.87
C GLU A 3 -4.76 -19.21 3.92
N ALA A 4 -5.13 -17.98 3.54
CA ALA A 4 -4.31 -17.19 2.63
C ALA A 4 -3.18 -16.44 3.39
N GLY A 5 -1.95 -16.43 2.87
CA GLY A 5 -0.94 -15.51 3.37
C GLY A 5 -1.37 -14.05 3.14
N ILE A 6 -1.23 -13.18 4.13
CA ILE A 6 -1.56 -11.74 3.99
C ILE A 6 -0.34 -10.91 4.37
N GLU A 7 0.24 -10.19 3.43
CA GLU A 7 1.41 -9.37 3.66
C GLU A 7 1.12 -7.93 3.21
N ALA A 8 1.22 -6.97 4.13
CA ALA A 8 1.21 -5.55 3.78
C ALA A 8 2.60 -4.98 4.03
N ALA A 9 3.38 -4.89 2.96
CA ALA A 9 4.75 -4.42 3.02
C ALA A 9 4.79 -2.89 2.84
N SER A 10 5.26 -2.20 3.88
CA SER A 10 5.63 -0.78 3.78
C SER A 10 7.07 -0.70 3.30
N PHE A 11 7.31 -0.16 2.11
CA PHE A 11 8.65 -0.02 1.54
C PHE A 11 9.24 1.36 1.87
N SER A 12 10.55 1.43 2.15
CA SER A 12 11.25 2.66 2.55
C SER A 12 11.52 3.63 1.40
N SER A 13 11.44 3.17 0.16
CA SER A 13 11.65 4.00 -1.03
C SER A 13 10.68 3.55 -2.13
N GLY A 14 9.84 4.47 -2.57
CA GLY A 14 8.70 4.18 -3.44
C GLY A 14 9.05 3.33 -4.65
N GLN A 15 8.18 2.35 -4.92
CA GLN A 15 8.08 1.57 -6.16
C GLN A 15 9.43 1.25 -6.84
N ASP A 16 10.46 0.91 -6.08
CA ASP A 16 11.65 0.34 -6.68
C ASP A 16 11.34 -1.13 -6.98
N PHE A 17 11.27 -1.43 -8.28
CA PHE A 17 10.99 -2.78 -8.77
C PHE A 17 12.08 -3.77 -8.34
N SER A 18 13.19 -3.35 -7.74
CA SER A 18 14.25 -4.22 -7.21
C SER A 18 13.81 -5.03 -5.97
N GLU A 19 13.15 -4.40 -4.98
CA GLU A 19 12.54 -5.11 -3.85
C GLU A 19 11.26 -5.84 -4.27
N SER A 20 10.50 -5.24 -5.21
CA SER A 20 9.35 -5.92 -5.84
C SER A 20 9.80 -7.13 -6.65
N ARG A 21 11.02 -7.12 -7.22
CA ARG A 21 11.62 -8.24 -7.93
C ARG A 21 11.99 -9.36 -6.99
N GLU A 22 12.47 -9.10 -5.77
CA GLU A 22 12.69 -10.18 -4.81
C GLU A 22 11.35 -10.84 -4.39
N ILE A 23 10.28 -10.05 -4.26
CA ILE A 23 8.94 -10.58 -4.01
C ILE A 23 8.43 -11.34 -5.25
N MET A 24 8.55 -10.78 -6.47
CA MET A 24 8.19 -11.40 -7.77
C MET A 24 9.05 -12.63 -8.11
N ASP A 25 10.29 -12.68 -7.69
CA ASP A 25 11.19 -13.82 -7.80
C ASP A 25 10.80 -14.88 -6.75
N ARG A 26 10.48 -14.49 -5.51
CA ARG A 26 9.85 -15.39 -4.52
C ARG A 26 8.50 -15.91 -5.02
N PHE A 27 7.69 -15.11 -5.71
CA PHE A 27 6.44 -15.54 -6.36
C PHE A 27 6.70 -16.55 -7.47
N THR A 28 7.84 -16.43 -8.17
CA THR A 28 8.25 -17.35 -9.25
C THR A 28 8.84 -18.65 -8.69
N GLU A 29 9.49 -18.60 -7.52
CA GLU A 29 10.15 -19.74 -6.86
C GLU A 29 9.25 -20.52 -5.88
N GLN A 30 8.53 -19.87 -4.97
CA GLN A 30 7.66 -20.53 -3.97
C GLN A 30 6.46 -21.21 -4.61
N LEU A 31 5.98 -20.69 -5.75
CA LEU A 31 4.85 -21.23 -6.50
C LEU A 31 5.26 -22.31 -7.52
N GLY A 32 6.58 -22.51 -7.70
CA GLY A 32 7.21 -23.45 -8.63
C GLY A 32 7.45 -24.85 -8.09
N GLY A 33 6.97 -25.18 -6.89
CA GLY A 33 7.10 -26.50 -6.28
C GLY A 33 8.47 -26.73 -5.63
N THR A 34 8.44 -27.04 -4.34
CA THR A 34 9.60 -27.50 -3.58
C THR A 34 10.05 -28.86 -4.11
N ARG A 35 11.32 -28.92 -4.51
CA ARG A 35 12.22 -30.09 -4.62
C ARG A 35 11.53 -31.47 -4.66
N GLY A 36 11.29 -31.97 -5.86
CA GLY A 36 10.95 -33.38 -6.10
C GLY A 36 10.56 -33.64 -7.56
N ALA A 37 11.49 -34.18 -8.34
CA ALA A 37 11.33 -34.87 -9.64
C ALA A 37 10.20 -34.44 -10.62
N SER A 38 10.61 -33.89 -11.77
CA SER A 38 9.95 -34.05 -13.08
C SER A 38 8.51 -33.51 -13.29
N SER A 39 8.15 -32.37 -12.71
CA SER A 39 6.97 -31.60 -13.15
C SER A 39 7.38 -30.25 -13.72
N ARG A 40 7.00 -29.95 -14.96
CA ARG A 40 7.08 -28.59 -15.52
C ARG A 40 6.49 -27.61 -14.50
N LYS A 41 7.25 -26.60 -14.07
CA LYS A 41 6.79 -25.57 -13.13
C LYS A 41 5.46 -25.01 -13.62
N ARG A 42 4.37 -25.29 -12.90
CA ARG A 42 3.03 -24.85 -13.31
C ARG A 42 2.94 -23.36 -13.03
N VAL A 43 2.78 -22.58 -14.09
CA VAL A 43 2.60 -21.14 -13.97
C VAL A 43 1.31 -20.87 -13.20
N GLN A 44 1.43 -20.10 -12.12
CA GLN A 44 0.32 -19.82 -11.21
C GLN A 44 -0.41 -18.54 -11.60
N CYS A 45 -1.74 -18.55 -11.44
CA CYS A 45 -2.61 -17.46 -11.83
C CYS A 45 -2.63 -16.34 -10.78
N GLY A 46 -2.56 -15.07 -11.20
CA GLY A 46 -2.61 -13.94 -10.29
C GLY A 46 -3.30 -12.70 -10.83
N ILE A 47 -3.57 -11.77 -9.91
CA ILE A 47 -4.16 -10.46 -10.17
C ILE A 47 -3.28 -9.38 -9.56
N VAL A 48 -3.03 -8.30 -10.29
CA VAL A 48 -2.36 -7.10 -9.81
C VAL A 48 -3.31 -5.92 -9.92
N TYR A 49 -3.71 -5.32 -8.80
CA TYR A 49 -4.57 -4.15 -8.74
C TYR A 49 -3.75 -2.85 -8.75
N CYS A 50 -4.08 -1.95 -9.66
CA CYS A 50 -3.51 -0.61 -9.77
C CYS A 50 -4.60 0.46 -9.65
N LEU A 51 -4.22 1.67 -9.20
CA LEU A 51 -5.14 2.78 -9.02
C LEU A 51 -5.57 3.42 -10.35
N SER A 52 -4.65 3.55 -11.31
CA SER A 52 -4.88 4.25 -12.58
C SER A 52 -4.77 3.32 -13.79
N ARG A 53 -5.39 3.73 -14.92
CA ARG A 53 -5.33 3.01 -16.20
C ARG A 53 -3.90 2.97 -16.74
N GLY A 54 -3.20 4.12 -16.68
CA GLY A 54 -1.81 4.23 -17.09
C GLY A 54 -0.87 3.35 -16.25
N ASP A 55 -1.13 3.20 -14.95
CA ASP A 55 -0.37 2.24 -14.13
C ASP A 55 -0.62 0.80 -14.56
N CYS A 56 -1.85 0.43 -14.93
CA CYS A 56 -2.13 -0.92 -15.42
C CYS A 56 -1.32 -1.25 -16.68
N GLU A 57 -1.30 -0.34 -17.66
CA GLU A 57 -0.57 -0.51 -18.90
C GLU A 57 0.94 -0.60 -18.63
N ARG A 58 1.50 0.37 -17.89
CA ARG A 58 2.93 0.43 -17.55
C ARG A 58 3.39 -0.79 -16.76
N VAL A 59 2.66 -1.18 -15.71
CA VAL A 59 3.02 -2.34 -14.87
C VAL A 59 2.92 -3.63 -15.69
N ALA A 60 1.91 -3.78 -16.56
CA ALA A 60 1.82 -4.95 -17.43
C ALA A 60 3.01 -5.04 -18.40
N GLU A 61 3.45 -3.93 -18.98
CA GLU A 61 4.63 -3.89 -19.85
C GLU A 61 5.91 -4.25 -19.08
N GLN A 62 6.13 -3.62 -17.92
CA GLN A 62 7.29 -3.88 -17.06
C GLN A 62 7.37 -5.36 -16.64
N LEU A 63 6.24 -5.96 -16.26
CA LEU A 63 6.20 -7.38 -15.90
C LEU A 63 6.47 -8.27 -17.11
N ASN A 64 5.88 -7.99 -18.28
CA ASN A 64 6.16 -8.78 -19.48
C ASN A 64 7.65 -8.75 -19.84
N GLU A 65 8.30 -7.59 -19.78
CA GLU A 65 9.75 -7.49 -20.06
C GLU A 65 10.60 -8.19 -19.00
N LEU A 66 10.20 -8.13 -17.71
CA LEU A 66 10.90 -8.85 -16.63
C LEU A 66 10.88 -10.37 -16.83
N PHE A 67 9.76 -10.94 -17.30
CA PHE A 67 9.61 -12.38 -17.50
C PHE A 67 10.04 -12.86 -18.89
N LYS A 68 10.42 -11.94 -19.78
CA LYS A 68 10.90 -12.24 -21.13
C LYS A 68 12.28 -12.91 -21.05
N GLY A 69 12.38 -14.14 -21.55
CA GLY A 69 13.63 -14.91 -21.54
C GLY A 69 14.01 -15.50 -20.17
N GLY A 70 13.14 -15.40 -19.17
CA GLY A 70 13.31 -16.06 -17.88
C GLY A 70 12.97 -17.56 -17.92
N PRO A 71 13.33 -18.34 -16.88
CA PRO A 71 13.00 -19.77 -16.79
C PRO A 71 11.50 -20.05 -16.65
N ILE A 72 10.71 -19.03 -16.31
CA ILE A 72 9.25 -19.07 -16.23
C ILE A 72 8.71 -17.97 -17.15
N ALA A 73 8.02 -18.36 -18.22
CA ALA A 73 7.31 -17.42 -19.08
C ALA A 73 5.94 -17.11 -18.48
N LEU A 74 5.75 -15.86 -18.02
CA LEU A 74 4.44 -15.34 -17.61
C LEU A 74 3.90 -14.45 -18.72
N LEU A 75 2.71 -14.77 -19.21
CA LEU A 75 1.96 -13.85 -20.05
C LEU A 75 1.12 -12.92 -19.17
N VAL A 76 1.40 -11.63 -19.29
CA VAL A 76 0.73 -10.58 -18.51
C VAL A 76 -0.11 -9.70 -19.44
N ARG A 77 -1.34 -9.36 -19.03
CA ARG A 77 -2.21 -8.42 -19.75
C ARG A 77 -2.79 -7.37 -18.81
N HIS A 78 -2.96 -6.15 -19.31
CA HIS A 78 -3.71 -5.13 -18.58
C HIS A 78 -5.22 -5.29 -18.81
N TYR A 79 -6.03 -4.79 -17.86
CA TYR A 79 -7.48 -4.76 -17.96
C TYR A 79 -8.05 -3.48 -17.30
N HIS A 80 -8.70 -2.63 -18.09
CA HIS A 80 -9.39 -1.44 -17.56
C HIS A 80 -10.53 -0.97 -18.47
N ALA A 81 -11.35 -0.06 -17.95
CA ALA A 81 -12.59 0.38 -18.57
C ALA A 81 -12.43 1.15 -19.91
N SER A 82 -11.24 1.66 -20.24
CA SER A 82 -10.99 2.33 -21.54
C SER A 82 -10.63 1.37 -22.67
N MET A 83 -10.44 0.08 -22.40
CA MET A 83 -10.26 -0.92 -23.45
C MET A 83 -11.58 -1.18 -24.18
N SER A 84 -11.49 -1.60 -25.45
CA SER A 84 -12.67 -2.02 -26.20
C SER A 84 -13.37 -3.20 -25.49
N ALA A 85 -14.68 -3.35 -25.70
CA ALA A 85 -15.42 -4.48 -25.15
C ALA A 85 -14.85 -5.83 -25.64
N GLU A 86 -14.50 -5.90 -26.93
CA GLU A 86 -13.88 -7.07 -27.55
C GLU A 86 -12.55 -7.45 -26.89
N ASP A 87 -11.67 -6.47 -26.65
CA ASP A 87 -10.38 -6.72 -26.01
C ASP A 87 -10.55 -7.17 -24.55
N ARG A 88 -11.48 -6.56 -23.81
CA ARG A 88 -11.79 -6.96 -22.42
C ARG A 88 -12.28 -8.41 -22.37
N GLU A 89 -13.21 -8.77 -23.24
CA GLU A 89 -13.71 -10.14 -23.32
C GLU A 89 -12.61 -11.13 -23.71
N ARG A 90 -11.77 -10.79 -24.70
CA ARG A 90 -10.64 -11.64 -25.11
C ARG A 90 -9.67 -11.88 -23.97
N VAL A 91 -9.21 -10.83 -23.29
CA VAL A 91 -8.30 -10.93 -22.14
C VAL A 91 -8.92 -11.74 -21.00
N GLN A 92 -10.21 -11.52 -20.69
CA GLN A 92 -10.89 -12.26 -19.65
C GLN A 92 -11.03 -13.76 -19.98
N ARG A 93 -11.36 -14.10 -21.23
CA ARG A 93 -11.40 -15.50 -21.70
C ARG A 93 -10.01 -16.15 -21.61
N ASP A 94 -8.99 -15.49 -22.13
CA ASP A 94 -7.63 -16.02 -22.16
C ASP A 94 -7.07 -16.26 -20.75
N TRP A 95 -7.36 -15.37 -19.81
CA TRP A 95 -6.96 -15.56 -18.41
C TRP A 95 -7.75 -16.66 -17.71
N SER A 96 -9.05 -16.77 -18.00
CA SER A 96 -9.89 -17.85 -17.47
C SER A 96 -9.41 -19.23 -17.93
N MET A 97 -9.03 -19.34 -19.20
CA MET A 97 -8.46 -20.55 -19.83
C MET A 97 -6.99 -20.80 -19.46
N GLY A 98 -6.32 -19.84 -18.80
CA GLY A 98 -4.92 -19.94 -18.39
C GLY A 98 -3.90 -19.66 -19.50
N HIS A 99 -4.33 -19.11 -20.64
CA HIS A 99 -3.45 -18.59 -21.69
C HIS A 99 -2.72 -17.32 -21.23
N VAL A 100 -3.39 -16.47 -20.46
CA VAL A 100 -2.81 -15.35 -19.70
C VAL A 100 -2.71 -15.77 -18.23
N GLN A 101 -1.55 -15.57 -17.59
CA GLN A 101 -1.37 -16.01 -16.20
C GLN A 101 -1.58 -14.87 -15.20
N VAL A 102 -1.26 -13.63 -15.58
CA VAL A 102 -1.44 -12.47 -14.71
C VAL A 102 -2.26 -11.40 -15.42
N ILE A 103 -3.27 -10.90 -14.73
CA ILE A 103 -3.99 -9.69 -15.14
C ILE A 103 -3.60 -8.53 -14.23
N VAL A 104 -3.22 -7.41 -14.84
CA VAL A 104 -2.98 -6.12 -14.18
C VAL A 104 -4.20 -5.24 -14.42
N ALA A 105 -4.90 -4.81 -13.39
CA ALA A 105 -6.19 -4.18 -13.57
C ALA A 105 -6.52 -3.06 -12.59
N THR A 106 -7.42 -2.18 -13.02
CA THR A 106 -8.16 -1.32 -12.08
C THR A 106 -9.31 -2.11 -11.45
N ILE A 107 -10.01 -1.50 -10.48
CA ILE A 107 -11.21 -2.07 -9.81
C ILE A 107 -12.30 -2.53 -10.81
N ALA A 108 -12.27 -2.03 -12.05
CA ALA A 108 -13.11 -2.50 -13.15
C ALA A 108 -13.01 -4.02 -13.42
N PHE A 109 -11.90 -4.66 -13.02
CA PHE A 109 -11.72 -6.11 -13.06
C PHE A 109 -12.22 -6.75 -11.76
N GLY A 110 -13.54 -6.92 -11.65
CA GLY A 110 -14.10 -7.49 -10.43
C GLY A 110 -15.53 -8.02 -10.50
N MET A 111 -16.39 -7.45 -11.33
CA MET A 111 -17.76 -7.94 -11.47
C MET A 111 -17.76 -9.24 -12.31
N GLY A 112 -18.10 -10.38 -11.70
CA GLY A 112 -18.37 -11.63 -12.43
C GLY A 112 -17.17 -12.57 -12.67
N ILE A 113 -15.98 -12.28 -12.15
CA ILE A 113 -14.83 -13.19 -12.28
C ILE A 113 -14.92 -14.32 -11.24
N ASN A 114 -14.99 -15.57 -11.72
CA ASN A 114 -14.98 -16.77 -10.90
C ASN A 114 -13.89 -17.75 -11.35
N LYS A 115 -12.63 -17.38 -11.12
CA LYS A 115 -11.48 -18.29 -11.29
C LYS A 115 -11.07 -18.82 -9.92
N PRO A 116 -11.29 -20.12 -9.60
CA PRO A 116 -11.11 -20.62 -8.24
C PRO A 116 -9.62 -20.75 -7.85
N ASP A 117 -8.74 -20.89 -8.83
CA ASP A 117 -7.33 -21.20 -8.68
C ASP A 117 -6.40 -19.98 -8.75
N VAL A 118 -6.88 -18.78 -8.37
CA VAL A 118 -6.04 -17.58 -8.22
C VAL A 118 -5.13 -17.76 -7.01
N ARG A 119 -3.81 -17.67 -7.23
CA ARG A 119 -2.75 -17.97 -6.26
C ARG A 119 -2.19 -16.73 -5.59
N PHE A 120 -2.29 -15.59 -6.24
CA PHE A 120 -1.93 -14.34 -5.59
C PHE A 120 -2.77 -13.16 -6.06
N VAL A 121 -2.90 -12.20 -5.15
CA VAL A 121 -3.44 -10.86 -5.41
C VAL A 121 -2.40 -9.86 -4.91
N ILE A 122 -2.01 -8.92 -5.77
CA ILE A 122 -1.07 -7.85 -5.45
C ILE A 122 -1.80 -6.53 -5.60
N HIS A 123 -1.82 -5.72 -4.56
CA HIS A 123 -2.22 -4.32 -4.62
C HIS A 123 -0.97 -3.49 -4.84
N TYR A 124 -0.71 -3.14 -6.09
CA TYR A 124 0.39 -2.23 -6.48
C TYR A 124 0.10 -0.79 -6.06
N SER A 125 -1.17 -0.48 -5.82
CA SER A 125 -1.60 0.81 -5.28
C SER A 125 -2.52 0.60 -4.08
N LEU A 126 -2.46 1.52 -3.12
CA LEU A 126 -3.30 1.51 -1.94
C LEU A 126 -4.79 1.50 -2.33
N PRO A 127 -5.57 0.49 -1.88
CA PRO A 127 -7.02 0.49 -2.00
C PRO A 127 -7.66 1.74 -1.40
N LYS A 128 -8.84 2.11 -1.90
CA LYS A 128 -9.57 3.28 -1.39
C LYS A 128 -10.32 3.00 -0.08
N SER A 129 -10.50 1.73 0.27
CA SER A 129 -11.18 1.30 1.49
C SER A 129 -10.83 -0.14 1.87
N LEU A 130 -11.08 -0.52 3.12
CA LEU A 130 -10.89 -1.89 3.59
C LEU A 130 -11.88 -2.88 2.98
N GLU A 131 -13.10 -2.43 2.65
CA GLU A 131 -14.11 -3.23 1.97
C GLU A 131 -13.66 -3.62 0.56
N GLY A 132 -13.12 -2.64 -0.18
CA GLY A 132 -12.53 -2.88 -1.50
C GLY A 132 -11.38 -3.88 -1.39
N TYR A 133 -10.45 -3.64 -0.47
CA TYR A 133 -9.33 -4.56 -0.22
C TYR A 133 -9.78 -5.98 0.14
N HIS A 134 -10.76 -6.14 1.03
CA HIS A 134 -11.32 -7.43 1.42
C HIS A 134 -11.97 -8.16 0.23
N GLN A 135 -12.75 -7.45 -0.58
CA GLN A 135 -13.39 -8.02 -1.77
C GLN A 135 -12.36 -8.47 -2.82
N GLU A 136 -11.33 -7.66 -3.05
CA GLU A 136 -10.28 -7.90 -4.04
C GLU A 136 -9.37 -9.07 -3.63
N THR A 137 -8.89 -9.08 -2.39
CA THR A 137 -8.09 -10.18 -1.83
C THR A 137 -8.89 -11.49 -1.72
N GLY A 138 -10.21 -11.40 -1.49
CA GLY A 138 -11.14 -12.54 -1.47
C GLY A 138 -11.29 -13.29 -2.80
N ARG A 139 -10.61 -12.86 -3.86
CA ARG A 139 -10.51 -13.59 -5.14
C ARG A 139 -9.47 -14.71 -5.10
N ALA A 140 -8.47 -14.60 -4.22
CA ALA A 140 -7.42 -15.60 -4.07
C ALA A 140 -7.91 -16.84 -3.32
N GLY A 141 -7.40 -18.02 -3.70
CA GLY A 141 -7.55 -19.24 -2.90
C GLY A 141 -8.98 -19.77 -2.75
N ARG A 142 -9.85 -19.56 -3.74
CA ARG A 142 -11.25 -20.02 -3.69
C ARG A 142 -11.39 -21.54 -3.84
N ASP A 143 -10.38 -22.21 -4.36
CA ASP A 143 -10.22 -23.67 -4.36
C ASP A 143 -9.76 -24.24 -3.00
N GLY A 144 -9.60 -23.40 -1.98
CA GLY A 144 -9.14 -23.81 -0.65
C GLY A 144 -7.64 -24.10 -0.57
N ARG A 145 -6.86 -23.84 -1.62
CA ARG A 145 -5.40 -23.99 -1.59
C ARG A 145 -4.75 -22.68 -1.18
N GLU A 146 -3.54 -22.80 -0.65
CA GLU A 146 -2.72 -21.66 -0.26
C GLU A 146 -2.64 -20.62 -1.39
N ALA A 147 -2.77 -19.37 -0.98
CA ALA A 147 -2.70 -18.20 -1.84
C ALA A 147 -2.20 -17.02 -1.02
N HIS A 148 -1.64 -16.01 -1.67
CA HIS A 148 -1.03 -14.88 -0.98
C HIS A 148 -1.59 -13.55 -1.46
N CYS A 149 -1.84 -12.64 -0.51
CA CYS A 149 -2.30 -11.29 -0.78
C CYS A 149 -1.23 -10.30 -0.33
N PHE A 150 -0.82 -9.42 -1.24
CA PHE A 150 0.24 -8.45 -1.00
C PHE A 150 -0.30 -7.04 -1.16
N LEU A 151 0.01 -6.17 -0.21
CA LEU A 151 -0.23 -4.74 -0.33
C LEU A 151 1.10 -4.02 -0.38
N PHE A 152 1.39 -3.39 -1.52
CA PHE A 152 2.51 -2.47 -1.66
C PHE A 152 2.06 -1.09 -1.25
N TYR A 153 2.76 -0.55 -0.26
CA TYR A 153 2.32 0.68 0.39
C TYR A 153 3.49 1.58 0.76
N THR A 154 3.31 2.87 0.47
CA THR A 154 4.05 3.97 1.10
C THR A 154 3.07 5.04 1.54
N TYR A 155 3.48 5.89 2.49
CA TYR A 155 2.64 7.02 2.88
C TYR A 155 2.38 7.98 1.71
N GLY A 156 3.33 8.11 0.78
CA GLY A 156 3.13 8.88 -0.44
C GLY A 156 1.96 8.37 -1.28
N ASP A 157 1.66 7.07 -1.24
CA ASP A 157 0.51 6.51 -1.95
C ASP A 157 -0.80 6.89 -1.26
N ALA A 158 -0.82 6.97 0.06
CA ALA A 158 -1.97 7.52 0.80
C ALA A 158 -2.27 8.97 0.37
N GLN A 159 -1.23 9.80 0.22
CA GLN A 159 -1.36 11.18 -0.23
C GLN A 159 -1.87 11.27 -1.67
N LYS A 160 -1.34 10.45 -2.59
CA LYS A 160 -1.83 10.36 -3.98
C LYS A 160 -3.30 9.94 -4.03
N THR A 161 -3.69 8.91 -3.30
CA THR A 161 -5.08 8.42 -3.26
C THR A 161 -6.02 9.47 -2.68
N ARG A 162 -5.61 10.17 -1.62
CA ARG A 162 -6.37 11.27 -1.02
C ARG A 162 -6.59 12.41 -2.01
N HIS A 163 -5.54 12.83 -2.72
CA HIS A 163 -5.63 13.86 -3.75
C HIS A 163 -6.57 13.44 -4.89
N MET A 164 -6.45 12.21 -5.38
CA MET A 164 -7.32 11.68 -6.44
C MET A 164 -8.80 11.63 -6.02
N LEU A 165 -9.11 11.30 -4.76
CA LEU A 165 -10.48 11.33 -4.25
C LEU A 165 -11.06 12.75 -4.24
N LYS A 166 -10.27 13.75 -3.80
CA LYS A 166 -10.68 15.16 -3.81
C LYS A 166 -10.90 15.65 -5.25
N GLN A 167 -9.94 15.42 -6.13
CA GLN A 167 -10.04 15.81 -7.54
C GLN A 167 -11.25 15.15 -8.24
N SER A 168 -11.43 13.84 -8.06
CA SER A 168 -12.57 13.14 -8.66
C SER A 168 -13.91 13.65 -8.10
N ALA A 169 -13.96 14.06 -6.82
CA ALA A 169 -15.16 14.63 -6.23
C ALA A 169 -15.50 16.00 -6.83
N GLU A 170 -14.50 16.84 -7.08
CA GLU A 170 -14.66 18.12 -7.77
C GLU A 170 -15.15 17.94 -9.21
N GLU A 171 -14.52 17.05 -9.98
CA GLU A 171 -14.86 16.77 -11.38
C GLU A 171 -16.27 16.21 -11.57
N THR A 172 -16.73 15.39 -10.62
CA THR A 172 -18.05 14.72 -10.69
C THR A 172 -19.16 15.44 -9.93
N GLY A 173 -18.85 16.53 -9.23
CA GLY A 173 -19.81 17.20 -8.34
C GLY A 173 -20.27 16.32 -7.18
N THR A 174 -19.38 15.46 -6.65
CA THR A 174 -19.69 14.57 -5.54
C THR A 174 -20.06 15.39 -4.28
N PRO A 175 -21.18 15.09 -3.59
CA PRO A 175 -21.59 15.81 -2.40
C PRO A 175 -20.52 15.79 -1.28
N PRO A 176 -20.36 16.87 -0.48
CA PRO A 176 -19.36 16.92 0.58
C PRO A 176 -19.44 15.77 1.59
N ALA A 177 -20.65 15.32 1.94
CA ALA A 177 -20.86 14.19 2.83
C ALA A 177 -20.32 12.87 2.25
N GLN A 178 -20.49 12.65 0.94
CA GLN A 178 -19.97 11.47 0.25
C GLN A 178 -18.44 11.52 0.15
N LEU A 179 -17.86 12.68 -0.16
CA LEU A 179 -16.41 12.85 -0.13
C LEU A 179 -15.84 12.57 1.27
N LYS A 180 -16.50 13.07 2.32
CA LYS A 180 -16.10 12.80 3.70
C LYS A 180 -16.13 11.29 4.01
N ALA A 181 -17.21 10.59 3.66
CA ALA A 181 -17.29 9.14 3.84
C ALA A 181 -16.19 8.37 3.07
N ASN A 182 -15.88 8.79 1.84
CA ASN A 182 -14.80 8.20 1.04
C ASN A 182 -13.42 8.44 1.69
N LEU A 183 -13.20 9.63 2.26
CA LEU A 183 -11.96 9.97 2.95
C LEU A 183 -11.81 9.20 4.28
N ASP A 184 -12.92 8.98 5.00
CA ASP A 184 -12.93 8.18 6.23
C ASP A 184 -12.64 6.71 5.92
N SER A 185 -13.22 6.19 4.85
CA SER A 185 -12.91 4.84 4.33
C SER A 185 -11.43 4.68 3.98
N LEU A 186 -10.83 5.70 3.37
CA LEU A 186 -9.41 5.73 3.08
C LEU A 186 -8.56 5.79 4.36
N SER A 187 -8.99 6.56 5.38
CA SER A 187 -8.30 6.59 6.68
C SER A 187 -8.23 5.21 7.31
N CYS A 188 -9.33 4.44 7.34
CA CYS A 188 -9.31 3.07 7.86
C CYS A 188 -8.34 2.16 7.07
N MET A 189 -8.25 2.32 5.75
CA MET A 189 -7.29 1.57 4.92
C MET A 189 -5.83 1.96 5.23
N ILE A 190 -5.57 3.24 5.50
CA ILE A 190 -4.24 3.72 5.89
C ILE A 190 -3.87 3.16 7.28
N GLU A 191 -4.78 3.24 8.26
CA GLU A 191 -4.60 2.65 9.59
C GLU A 191 -4.25 1.17 9.50
N TYR A 192 -5.00 0.42 8.69
CA TYR A 192 -4.73 -0.99 8.44
C TYR A 192 -3.33 -1.22 7.87
N ALA A 193 -2.88 -0.42 6.90
CA ALA A 193 -1.55 -0.56 6.29
C ALA A 193 -0.42 -0.18 7.26
N GLU A 194 -0.64 0.85 8.09
CA GLU A 194 0.31 1.34 9.07
C GLU A 194 0.52 0.42 10.26
N GLU A 195 -0.51 -0.29 10.70
CA GLU A 195 -0.42 -1.13 11.88
C GLU A 195 0.65 -2.22 11.71
N GLN A 196 1.63 -2.29 12.61
CA GLN A 196 2.81 -3.17 12.49
C GLN A 196 2.79 -4.35 13.46
N LEU A 197 1.93 -4.31 14.46
CA LEU A 197 1.89 -5.24 15.58
C LEU A 197 0.69 -6.16 15.47
N GLU A 198 -0.51 -5.59 15.38
CA GLU A 198 -1.75 -6.35 15.45
C GLU A 198 -1.91 -7.25 14.22
N CYS A 199 -2.44 -8.46 14.42
CA CYS A 199 -2.64 -9.42 13.33
C CYS A 199 -3.51 -8.79 12.22
N ARG A 200 -3.06 -8.85 10.97
CA ARG A 200 -3.80 -8.31 9.81
C ARG A 200 -5.24 -8.83 9.74
N ARG A 201 -5.46 -10.11 10.05
CA ARG A 201 -6.81 -10.70 10.07
C ARG A 201 -7.68 -10.14 11.18
N VAL A 202 -7.12 -9.88 12.36
CA VAL A 202 -7.86 -9.25 13.46
C VAL A 202 -8.31 -7.86 13.05
N LEU A 203 -7.41 -7.06 12.47
CA LEU A 203 -7.73 -5.72 11.99
C LEU A 203 -8.81 -5.74 10.91
N LEU A 204 -8.63 -6.60 9.89
CA LEU A 204 -9.55 -6.69 8.76
C LEU A 204 -10.93 -7.17 9.19
N LEU A 205 -11.02 -8.19 10.04
CA LEU A 205 -12.30 -8.76 10.48
C LEU A 205 -13.00 -7.87 11.51
N ARG A 206 -12.25 -7.18 12.37
CA ARG A 206 -12.81 -6.17 13.29
C ARG A 206 -13.56 -5.06 12.54
N HIS A 207 -13.08 -4.67 11.36
CA HIS A 207 -13.75 -3.69 10.50
C HIS A 207 -15.16 -4.13 10.08
N PHE A 208 -15.40 -5.45 9.97
CA PHE A 208 -16.71 -6.04 9.67
C PHE A 208 -17.44 -6.52 10.93
N GLU A 209 -17.03 -6.05 12.11
CA GLU A 209 -17.58 -6.47 13.41
C GLU A 209 -17.45 -7.99 13.65
N GLU A 210 -16.50 -8.64 12.98
CA GLU A 210 -16.18 -10.06 13.14
C GLU A 210 -14.98 -10.25 14.07
N ALA A 211 -15.10 -11.20 15.00
CA ALA A 211 -14.00 -11.58 15.87
C ALA A 211 -13.09 -12.64 15.21
N PHE A 212 -11.78 -12.52 15.41
CA PHE A 212 -10.80 -13.51 14.96
C PHE A 212 -9.80 -13.81 16.07
N ASN A 213 -9.54 -15.10 16.32
CA ASN A 213 -8.48 -15.49 17.23
C ASN A 213 -7.11 -15.32 16.53
N PRO A 214 -6.22 -14.43 16.98
CA PRO A 214 -4.89 -14.26 16.39
C PRO A 214 -4.04 -15.54 16.37
N GLU A 215 -4.23 -16.50 17.28
CA GLU A 215 -3.53 -17.79 17.24
C GLU A 215 -3.89 -18.61 16.00
N ALA A 216 -5.13 -18.49 15.51
CA ALA A 216 -5.58 -19.15 14.29
C ALA A 216 -4.94 -18.58 13.02
N CYS A 217 -4.23 -17.45 13.10
CA CYS A 217 -3.45 -16.92 11.98
C CYS A 217 -2.28 -17.83 11.61
N GLN A 218 -1.70 -18.56 12.59
CA GLN A 218 -0.56 -19.45 12.38
C GLN A 218 0.62 -18.79 11.65
N GLN A 219 0.90 -17.51 11.97
CA GLN A 219 1.98 -16.73 11.36
C GLN A 219 1.89 -16.59 9.82
N THR A 220 0.69 -16.67 9.25
CA THR A 220 0.49 -16.49 7.81
C THR A 220 0.35 -15.01 7.40
N CYS A 221 0.28 -14.08 8.37
CA CYS A 221 0.39 -12.64 8.06
C CYS A 221 1.71 -12.03 8.50
N ASP A 222 2.15 -10.99 7.80
CA ASP A 222 3.41 -10.26 8.02
C ASP A 222 3.55 -9.75 9.47
N ASN A 223 2.49 -9.18 10.06
CA ASN A 223 2.55 -8.69 11.44
C ASN A 223 2.76 -9.83 12.46
N CYS A 224 2.12 -10.99 12.27
CA CYS A 224 2.35 -12.15 13.13
C CYS A 224 3.76 -12.73 12.93
N LYS A 225 4.25 -12.80 11.69
CA LYS A 225 5.64 -13.23 11.40
C LYS A 225 6.62 -12.29 12.10
N ARG A 226 6.47 -10.98 11.93
CA ARG A 226 7.34 -9.96 12.53
C ARG A 226 7.31 -10.05 14.06
N ARG A 227 6.13 -10.20 14.66
CA ARG A 227 5.95 -10.39 16.12
C ARG A 227 6.74 -11.57 16.67
N SER A 228 6.85 -12.67 15.90
CA SER A 228 7.62 -13.84 16.31
C SER A 228 9.14 -13.67 16.17
N GLN A 229 9.59 -12.73 15.33
CA GLN A 229 10.99 -12.56 14.95
C GLN A 229 11.66 -11.35 15.61
N GLN A 230 10.87 -10.39 16.10
CA GLN A 230 11.37 -9.12 16.63
C GLN A 230 10.80 -8.87 18.03
N VAL A 231 11.60 -8.20 18.86
CA VAL A 231 11.17 -7.72 20.16
C VAL A 231 10.59 -6.33 19.99
N PHE A 232 9.38 -6.12 20.54
CA PHE A 232 8.70 -4.83 20.53
C PHE A 232 8.70 -4.24 21.93
N GLU A 233 9.09 -2.98 22.04
CA GLU A 233 9.08 -2.23 23.29
C GLU A 233 7.93 -1.22 23.26
N SER A 234 7.10 -1.22 24.30
CA SER A 234 6.12 -0.15 24.52
C SER A 234 6.85 1.04 25.12
N ARG A 235 6.73 2.20 24.46
CA ARG A 235 7.37 3.44 24.91
C ARG A 235 6.32 4.54 24.96
N ASP A 236 6.24 5.22 26.10
CA ASP A 236 5.47 6.44 26.21
C ASP A 236 6.21 7.57 25.48
N VAL A 237 5.56 8.13 24.46
CA VAL A 237 6.08 9.24 23.65
C VAL A 237 5.18 10.47 23.73
N THR A 238 4.30 10.55 24.74
CA THR A 238 3.30 11.62 24.90
C THR A 238 3.95 13.01 24.89
N ASP A 239 5.02 13.20 25.65
CA ASP A 239 5.74 14.47 25.70
C ASP A 239 6.40 14.82 24.35
N LEU A 240 6.94 13.83 23.64
CA LEU A 240 7.54 14.01 22.33
C LEU A 240 6.47 14.35 21.28
N ALA A 241 5.32 13.68 21.35
CA ALA A 241 4.16 13.94 20.50
C ALA A 241 3.64 15.36 20.71
N ALA A 242 3.46 15.78 21.97
CA ALA A 242 3.01 17.13 22.30
C ALA A 242 3.98 18.20 21.75
N LYS A 243 5.29 18.01 21.94
CA LYS A 243 6.32 18.91 21.38
C LYS A 243 6.32 18.94 19.85
N LEU A 244 6.09 17.80 19.20
CA LEU A 244 6.00 17.71 17.75
C LEU A 244 4.77 18.48 17.22
N VAL A 245 3.61 18.36 17.88
CA VAL A 245 2.41 19.14 17.55
C VAL A 245 2.67 20.64 17.74
N GLN A 246 3.28 21.03 18.86
CA GLN A 246 3.65 22.43 19.13
C GLN A 246 4.62 22.97 18.07
N LEU A 247 5.58 22.16 17.62
CA LEU A 247 6.52 22.53 16.56
C LEU A 247 5.79 22.78 15.23
N VAL A 248 4.84 21.93 14.86
CA VAL A 248 4.05 22.12 13.64
C VAL A 248 3.24 23.42 13.72
N GLN A 249 2.64 23.71 14.87
CA GLN A 249 1.90 24.95 15.10
C GLN A 249 2.80 26.19 15.04
N SER A 250 4.03 26.12 15.56
CA SER A 250 4.94 27.26 15.65
C SER A 250 5.66 27.60 14.35
N LEU A 251 5.96 26.60 13.52
CA LEU A 251 6.61 26.81 12.22
C LEU A 251 5.66 27.36 11.14
N GLY A 252 4.36 27.43 11.45
CA GLY A 252 3.32 27.85 10.52
C GLY A 252 2.91 26.74 9.55
N GLN A 253 1.68 26.87 9.05
CA GLN A 253 1.15 25.99 8.00
C GLN A 253 2.00 26.16 6.73
N GLN A 254 2.18 25.10 5.93
CA GLN A 254 3.01 25.01 4.69
C GLN A 254 4.40 24.32 4.80
N SER A 255 4.70 23.63 5.91
CA SER A 255 5.93 22.80 6.01
C SER A 255 5.67 21.34 5.62
N SER A 256 6.58 20.72 4.85
CA SER A 256 6.52 19.29 4.55
C SER A 256 6.84 18.45 5.79
N GLY A 257 6.27 17.24 5.88
CA GLY A 257 6.54 16.34 7.00
C GLY A 257 8.03 16.01 7.16
N SER A 258 8.76 15.85 6.06
CA SER A 258 10.22 15.62 6.09
C SER A 258 10.99 16.79 6.70
N TYR A 259 10.57 18.03 6.40
CA TYR A 259 11.17 19.22 6.96
C TYR A 259 10.88 19.36 8.46
N ILE A 260 9.64 19.08 8.88
CA ILE A 260 9.25 19.05 10.29
C ILE A 260 10.10 18.03 11.06
N VAL A 261 10.27 16.82 10.53
CA VAL A 261 11.12 15.79 11.15
C VAL A 261 12.57 16.25 11.26
N ASP A 262 13.10 16.94 10.24
CA ASP A 262 14.46 17.48 10.27
C ASP A 262 14.65 18.49 11.41
N VAL A 263 13.72 19.45 11.58
CA VAL A 263 13.77 20.42 12.69
C VAL A 263 13.56 19.72 14.04
N PHE A 264 12.57 18.84 14.15
CA PHE A 264 12.31 18.07 15.38
C PHE A 264 13.53 17.27 15.85
N LYS A 265 14.31 16.74 14.90
CA LYS A 265 15.54 15.98 15.16
C LYS A 265 16.78 16.82 15.39
N GLY A 266 16.75 18.14 15.15
CA GLY A 266 17.92 19.01 15.31
C GLY A 266 18.86 19.00 14.11
N SER A 267 18.34 18.71 12.91
CA SER A 267 19.12 18.66 11.68
C SER A 267 19.72 20.02 11.33
N LYS A 268 20.97 20.03 10.84
CA LYS A 268 21.63 21.22 10.27
C LYS A 268 21.58 21.21 8.73
N SER A 269 20.49 20.69 8.16
CA SER A 269 20.33 20.67 6.70
C SER A 269 20.32 22.11 6.16
N LYS A 270 20.75 22.28 4.90
CA LYS A 270 20.81 23.60 4.25
C LYS A 270 19.48 24.35 4.35
N GLN A 271 18.36 23.62 4.26
CA GLN A 271 17.03 24.20 4.35
C GLN A 271 16.71 24.70 5.77
N VAL A 272 17.02 23.92 6.81
CA VAL A 272 16.79 24.31 8.21
C VAL A 272 17.59 25.57 8.56
N LEU A 273 18.87 25.62 8.18
CA LEU A 273 19.74 26.79 8.39
C LEU A 273 19.24 28.02 7.61
N LYS A 274 18.84 27.83 6.35
CA LYS A 274 18.34 28.92 5.50
C LYS A 274 17.08 29.57 6.07
N MET A 275 16.20 28.77 6.68
CA MET A 275 14.97 29.26 7.30
C MET A 275 15.16 29.75 8.75
N GLY A 276 16.38 29.62 9.32
CA GLY A 276 16.69 30.00 10.69
C GLY A 276 16.07 29.10 11.77
N HIS A 277 15.52 27.94 11.38
CA HIS A 277 14.85 27.03 12.30
C HIS A 277 15.83 26.17 13.12
N ASP A 278 17.13 26.26 12.86
CA ASP A 278 18.17 25.68 13.71
C ASP A 278 18.23 26.34 15.10
N THR A 279 17.76 27.58 15.21
CA THR A 279 17.67 28.34 16.46
C THR A 279 16.28 28.28 17.12
N HIS A 280 15.32 27.57 16.50
CA HIS A 280 13.96 27.46 17.03
C HIS A 280 13.97 26.73 18.40
N PRO A 281 13.17 27.17 19.41
CA PRO A 281 13.21 26.58 20.76
C PRO A 281 12.91 25.08 20.83
N LEU A 282 12.09 24.58 19.89
CA LEU A 282 11.75 23.16 19.75
C LEU A 282 12.68 22.40 18.78
N ASN A 283 13.68 23.04 18.19
CA ASN A 283 14.67 22.36 17.36
C ASN A 283 15.44 21.32 18.19
N GLY A 284 15.53 20.10 17.68
CA GLY A 284 16.22 19.00 18.38
C GLY A 284 15.48 18.42 19.59
N CYS A 285 14.26 18.85 19.91
CA CYS A 285 13.55 18.29 21.06
C CYS A 285 13.20 16.78 20.92
N GLY A 286 13.23 16.26 19.70
CA GLY A 286 13.11 14.84 19.36
C GLY A 286 14.43 14.10 19.16
N PHE A 287 15.57 14.65 19.62
CA PHE A 287 16.90 14.07 19.36
C PHE A 287 17.05 12.60 19.79
N SER A 288 16.32 12.16 20.82
CA SER A 288 16.35 10.80 21.36
C SER A 288 15.78 9.74 20.44
N LEU A 289 14.92 10.12 19.48
CA LEU A 289 14.41 9.21 18.45
C LEU A 289 15.40 9.15 17.28
N ASN A 290 15.51 8.01 16.60
CA ASN A 290 16.13 7.99 15.28
C ASN A 290 15.18 8.66 14.25
N LYS A 291 15.66 8.92 13.03
CA LYS A 291 14.86 9.62 12.01
C LYS A 291 13.62 8.83 11.59
N VAL A 292 13.71 7.50 11.56
CA VAL A 292 12.61 6.61 11.20
C VAL A 292 11.50 6.69 12.25
N ASP A 293 11.83 6.60 13.54
CA ASP A 293 10.85 6.67 14.63
C ASP A 293 10.24 8.07 14.78
N ALA A 294 11.02 9.13 14.54
CA ALA A 294 10.47 10.49 14.47
C ALA A 294 9.46 10.66 13.32
N GLY A 295 9.76 10.10 12.15
CA GLY A 295 8.82 10.05 11.03
C GLY A 295 7.58 9.22 11.33
N ARG A 296 7.73 8.07 11.99
CA ARG A 296 6.62 7.22 12.45
C ARG A 296 5.73 7.94 13.45
N LEU A 297 6.31 8.68 14.40
CA LEU A 297 5.56 9.47 15.37
C LEU A 297 4.73 10.55 14.67
N LEU A 298 5.34 11.30 13.73
CA LEU A 298 4.61 12.31 12.95
C LEU A 298 3.42 11.70 12.21
N LYS A 299 3.68 10.57 11.55
CA LYS A 299 2.68 9.83 10.78
C LYS A 299 1.55 9.31 11.65
N GLN A 300 1.86 8.78 12.83
CA GLN A 300 0.86 8.31 13.79
C GLN A 300 -0.10 9.42 14.19
N LEU A 301 0.40 10.64 14.41
CA LEU A 301 -0.44 11.80 14.75
C LEU A 301 -1.35 12.24 13.59
N LEU A 302 -0.91 12.05 12.34
CA LEU A 302 -1.73 12.31 11.16
C LEU A 302 -2.83 11.26 10.99
N VAL A 303 -2.47 9.99 11.16
CA VAL A 303 -3.40 8.85 11.07
C VAL A 303 -4.46 8.93 12.17
N GLN A 304 -4.06 9.28 13.40
CA GLN A 304 -4.99 9.49 14.52
C GLN A 304 -5.74 10.83 14.47
N HIS A 305 -5.59 11.60 13.40
CA HIS A 305 -6.27 12.89 13.20
C HIS A 305 -5.99 13.96 14.27
N VAL A 306 -4.86 13.84 14.99
CA VAL A 306 -4.37 14.88 15.91
C VAL A 306 -3.87 16.10 15.12
N MET A 307 -3.28 15.85 13.94
CA MET A 307 -2.89 16.88 12.97
C MET A 307 -3.49 16.56 11.61
N ARG A 308 -3.51 17.56 10.73
CA ARG A 308 -3.97 17.39 9.35
C ARG A 308 -2.85 17.67 8.38
N GLU A 309 -2.99 17.11 7.19
CA GLU A 309 -2.16 17.46 6.05
C GLU A 309 -3.05 17.85 4.87
N GLU A 310 -2.56 18.79 4.07
CA GLU A 310 -3.17 19.16 2.80
C GLU A 310 -2.24 18.75 1.66
N THR A 311 -2.83 18.16 0.62
CA THR A 311 -2.13 17.65 -0.55
C THR A 311 -2.30 18.60 -1.72
N PHE A 312 -1.24 18.85 -2.48
CA PHE A 312 -1.26 19.68 -3.67
C PHE A 312 -0.45 19.03 -4.80
N ARG A 313 -0.77 19.39 -6.04
CA ARG A 313 -0.03 18.92 -7.21
C ARG A 313 1.07 19.93 -7.53
N HIS A 314 2.31 19.45 -7.66
CA HIS A 314 3.40 20.28 -8.18
C HIS A 314 3.20 20.54 -9.67
N ASP A 315 3.48 21.76 -10.10
CA ASP A 315 3.51 22.15 -11.51
C ASP A 315 4.84 21.71 -12.15
N ASN A 316 5.05 20.39 -12.21
CA ASN A 316 6.19 19.77 -12.87
C ASN A 316 5.71 18.76 -13.92
N GLN A 317 6.59 18.40 -14.86
CA GLN A 317 6.25 17.49 -15.98
C GLN A 317 5.67 16.14 -15.52
N HIS A 318 5.92 15.73 -14.27
CA HIS A 318 5.49 14.44 -13.71
C HIS A 318 4.25 14.57 -12.81
N GLY A 319 3.76 15.78 -12.53
CA GLY A 319 2.60 16.04 -11.68
C GLY A 319 2.70 15.45 -10.27
N THR A 320 3.88 15.47 -9.64
CA THR A 320 4.09 14.84 -8.32
C THR A 320 3.21 15.47 -7.25
N ILE A 321 2.67 14.66 -6.34
CA ILE A 321 1.87 15.13 -5.21
C ILE A 321 2.78 15.51 -4.06
N GLY A 322 2.68 16.75 -3.60
CA GLY A 322 3.29 17.26 -2.38
C GLY A 322 2.26 17.35 -1.26
N SER A 323 2.74 17.51 -0.03
CA SER A 323 1.90 17.71 1.15
C SER A 323 2.55 18.69 2.12
N TYR A 324 1.73 19.44 2.83
CA TYR A 324 2.16 20.21 3.99
C TYR A 324 1.22 19.98 5.18
N LEU A 325 1.76 20.17 6.38
CA LEU A 325 0.98 20.05 7.61
C LEU A 325 0.19 21.31 7.90
N VAL A 326 -1.02 21.13 8.45
CA VAL A 326 -1.98 22.18 8.83
C VAL A 326 -2.54 21.97 10.22
#